data_AF-A0A8C6WHA8-F1
#
_entry.id   AF-A0A8C6WHA8-F1
#
_cell.length_a   1.000
_cell.length_b   1.000
_cell.length_c   1.000
_cell.angle_alpha   90.00
_cell.angle_beta   90.00
_cell.angle_gamma   90.00
#
_symmetry.space_group_name_H-M   'P 1'
#
loop_
_entity.id
_entity.type
_entity.pdbx_description
1 polymer ?
#
loop_
_entity_poly.entity_id
_entity_poly.type
_entity_poly.pdbx_seq_one_letter_code
_entity_poly.pdbx_strand_id
1 'polypeptide(L)'
;MVKFIKVISWNVNGISNKVKRYKILTHLKSLSCDVAMLQETHLNESESLKLKQKWVGQVFSAPGNGASKGASILISKKLQFTSSDMTIDKDGRYVIISGLLEHKKVTLANIYAPNSGQIKFLSNLAIVLAQNKYKNNPILIGGDFNLVNDAIFDRSKRKDQKQMGNYRPLSLLNNDYKIFAKALAGRLGKAISSLVHLDQAGFIAGRNASQNMRRLFHVFPRLLLSTNQR
;
A
#
# COMPACT_ATOMS: atom_id res chain seq x y z
N MET A 1 -27.96 -0.74 -2.55
CA MET A 1 -26.85 0.16 -2.96
C MET A 1 -25.62 -0.22 -2.15
N VAL A 2 -24.48 -0.51 -2.78
CA VAL A 2 -23.25 -0.88 -2.05
C VAL A 2 -22.67 0.37 -1.40
N LYS A 3 -22.54 0.37 -0.07
CA LYS A 3 -21.94 1.48 0.68
C LYS A 3 -20.42 1.27 0.73
N PHE A 4 -19.68 2.20 0.15
CA PHE A 4 -18.22 2.22 0.23
C PHE A 4 -17.75 3.00 1.44
N ILE A 5 -16.75 2.49 2.14
CA ILE A 5 -16.11 3.15 3.29
C ILE A 5 -14.79 3.73 2.82
N LYS A 6 -14.63 5.06 2.92
CA LYS A 6 -13.41 5.73 2.47
C LYS A 6 -12.40 5.86 3.60
N VAL A 7 -11.29 5.14 3.47
CA VAL A 7 -10.18 5.17 4.42
C VAL A 7 -9.04 6.01 3.87
N ILE A 8 -8.47 6.89 4.70
CA ILE A 8 -7.33 7.74 4.33
C ILE A 8 -6.22 7.52 5.35
N SER A 9 -5.00 7.25 4.88
CA SER A 9 -3.79 7.25 5.71
C SER A 9 -2.96 8.49 5.42
N TRP A 10 -2.47 9.17 6.46
CA TRP A 10 -1.68 10.39 6.32
C TRP A 10 -0.69 10.60 7.48
N ASN A 11 0.61 10.62 7.16
CA ASN A 11 1.64 11.12 8.05
C ASN A 11 1.56 12.67 8.10
N VAL A 12 1.15 13.22 9.26
CA VAL A 12 0.83 14.65 9.40
C VAL A 12 2.00 15.49 9.92
N ASN A 13 3.10 14.85 10.35
CA ASN A 13 4.28 15.51 10.92
C ASN A 13 3.93 16.60 11.94
N GLY A 14 3.24 16.20 13.01
CA GLY A 14 2.74 17.02 14.10
C GLY A 14 1.37 17.64 13.85
N ILE A 15 0.45 17.49 14.81
CA ILE A 15 -0.91 18.06 14.77
C ILE A 15 -1.32 18.75 16.10
N SER A 16 -0.33 19.08 16.95
CA SER A 16 -0.54 19.79 18.22
C SER A 16 -1.05 21.22 18.03
N ASN A 17 -0.54 21.93 17.02
CA ASN A 17 -0.97 23.30 16.69
C ASN A 17 -2.46 23.34 16.28
N LYS A 18 -3.25 24.21 16.93
CA LYS A 18 -4.71 24.33 16.73
C LYS A 18 -5.09 24.67 15.29
N VAL A 19 -4.35 25.56 14.62
CA VAL A 19 -4.62 25.98 13.24
C VAL A 19 -4.31 24.83 12.27
N LYS A 20 -3.15 24.18 12.42
CA LYS A 20 -2.78 23.02 11.60
C LYS A 20 -3.78 21.87 11.77
N ARG A 21 -4.16 21.56 13.01
CA ARG A 21 -5.20 20.56 13.32
C ARG A 21 -6.52 20.89 12.64
N TYR A 22 -6.99 22.14 12.75
CA TYR A 22 -8.21 22.57 12.09
C TYR A 22 -8.15 22.37 10.57
N LYS A 23 -7.04 22.75 9.92
CA LYS A 23 -6.84 22.59 8.47
C LYS A 23 -6.88 21.12 8.06
N ILE A 24 -6.12 20.26 8.74
CA ILE A 24 -6.06 18.81 8.46
C ILE A 24 -7.44 18.17 8.60
N LEU A 25 -8.13 18.38 9.72
CA LEU A 25 -9.44 17.78 9.96
C LEU A 25 -10.50 18.29 8.97
N THR A 26 -10.39 19.54 8.53
CA THR A 26 -11.29 20.12 7.52
C THR A 26 -11.02 19.52 6.13
N HIS A 27 -9.75 19.32 5.78
CA HIS A 27 -9.37 18.68 4.52
C HIS A 27 -9.83 17.21 4.46
N LEU A 28 -9.65 16.45 5.55
CA LEU A 28 -10.19 15.09 5.62
C LEU A 28 -11.73 15.07 5.46
N LYS A 29 -12.42 16.07 6.03
CA LYS A 29 -13.87 16.23 5.84
C LYS A 29 -14.22 16.48 4.38
N SER A 30 -13.50 17.38 3.68
CA SER A 30 -13.78 17.69 2.27
C SER A 30 -13.53 16.49 1.36
N LEU A 31 -12.61 15.60 1.73
CA LEU A 31 -12.37 14.34 1.03
C LEU A 31 -13.44 13.27 1.34
N SER A 32 -14.48 13.58 2.13
CA SER A 32 -15.53 12.65 2.57
C SER A 32 -15.00 11.44 3.34
N CYS A 33 -13.87 11.62 4.06
CA CYS A 33 -13.24 10.56 4.84
C CYS A 33 -14.19 9.92 5.85
N ASP A 34 -14.19 8.59 5.91
CA ASP A 34 -14.92 7.79 6.90
C ASP A 34 -14.01 7.37 8.06
N VAL A 35 -12.81 6.87 7.71
CA VAL A 35 -11.79 6.45 8.66
C VAL A 35 -10.48 7.13 8.30
N ALA A 36 -9.87 7.87 9.21
CA ALA A 36 -8.55 8.47 9.01
C ALA A 36 -7.51 7.77 9.89
N MET A 37 -6.38 7.38 9.31
CA MET A 37 -5.21 6.81 9.97
C MET A 37 -4.11 7.87 9.92
N LEU A 38 -3.79 8.48 11.05
CA LEU A 38 -2.80 9.56 11.15
C LEU A 38 -1.50 9.05 11.81
N GLN A 39 -0.35 9.41 11.25
CA GLN A 39 0.98 9.12 11.81
C GLN A 39 1.71 10.43 12.15
N GLU A 40 2.69 10.34 13.05
CA GLU A 40 3.43 11.50 13.59
C GLU A 40 2.49 12.56 14.16
N THR A 41 1.54 12.17 15.00
CA THR A 41 0.60 13.16 15.58
C THR A 41 1.30 14.09 16.58
N HIS A 42 2.35 13.61 17.25
CA HIS A 42 3.08 14.33 18.31
C HIS A 42 2.16 14.74 19.46
N LEU A 43 1.09 14.00 19.70
CA LEU A 43 0.15 14.27 20.78
C LEU A 43 0.39 13.31 21.94
N ASN A 44 0.33 13.83 23.16
CA ASN A 44 0.18 12.97 24.34
C ASN A 44 -1.29 12.49 24.47
N GLU A 45 -1.55 11.66 25.48
CA GLU A 45 -2.86 11.03 25.71
C GLU A 45 -3.99 12.06 25.83
N SER A 46 -3.84 13.08 26.69
CA SER A 46 -4.85 14.14 26.88
C SER A 46 -5.09 14.96 25.61
N GLU A 47 -4.04 15.17 24.82
CA GLU A 47 -4.12 15.96 23.59
C GLU A 47 -4.75 15.19 22.44
N SER A 48 -4.60 13.86 22.41
CA SER A 48 -5.20 13.01 21.41
C SER A 48 -6.73 13.14 21.40
N LEU A 49 -7.34 13.35 22.56
CA LEU A 49 -8.79 13.59 22.70
C LEU A 49 -9.25 14.87 21.99
N LYS A 50 -8.36 15.86 21.81
CA LYS A 50 -8.64 17.09 21.05
C LYS A 50 -8.89 16.82 19.56
N LEU A 51 -8.61 15.61 19.05
CA LEU A 51 -8.95 15.20 17.69
C LEU A 51 -10.43 14.87 17.51
N LYS A 52 -11.18 14.63 18.60
CA LYS A 52 -12.62 14.32 18.58
C LYS A 52 -13.45 15.60 18.34
N GLN A 53 -13.36 16.12 17.12
CA GLN A 53 -14.01 17.38 16.73
C GLN A 53 -14.76 17.24 15.39
N LYS A 54 -15.79 18.07 15.21
CA LYS A 54 -16.57 18.19 13.97
C LYS A 54 -17.18 16.85 13.53
N TRP A 55 -16.60 16.23 12.50
CA TRP A 55 -17.08 14.99 11.86
C TRP A 55 -16.56 13.73 12.55
N VAL A 56 -15.53 13.84 13.39
CA VAL A 56 -14.91 12.71 14.10
C VAL A 56 -15.78 12.34 15.30
N GLY A 57 -16.23 11.09 15.35
CA GLY A 57 -17.04 10.53 16.42
C GLY A 57 -16.23 9.75 17.45
N GLN A 58 -15.21 9.02 17.00
CA GLN A 58 -14.35 8.21 17.86
C GLN A 58 -12.88 8.43 17.51
N VAL A 59 -12.02 8.33 18.52
CA VAL A 59 -10.57 8.52 18.42
C VAL A 59 -9.90 7.41 19.20
N PHE A 60 -9.00 6.69 18.55
CA PHE A 60 -8.16 5.67 19.16
C PHE A 60 -6.71 6.03 18.87
N SER A 61 -5.89 6.22 19.90
CA SER A 61 -4.52 6.69 19.72
C SER A 61 -3.53 5.86 20.51
N ALA A 62 -2.40 5.57 19.88
CA ALA A 62 -1.15 5.27 20.56
C ALA A 62 -0.40 6.61 20.69
N PRO A 63 -0.38 7.24 21.88
CA PRO A 63 0.16 8.59 22.04
C PRO A 63 1.66 8.64 21.76
N GLY A 64 2.11 9.77 21.24
CA GLY A 64 3.53 10.11 21.15
C GLY A 64 4.01 10.77 22.44
N ASN A 65 5.25 11.25 22.42
CA ASN A 65 5.86 11.95 23.56
C ASN A 65 5.67 13.48 23.52
N GLY A 66 4.69 13.99 22.76
CA GLY A 66 4.45 15.43 22.59
C GLY A 66 5.36 16.13 21.56
N ALA A 67 6.48 15.53 21.19
CA ALA A 67 7.44 16.08 20.22
C ALA A 67 7.60 15.21 18.97
N SER A 68 7.38 13.90 19.10
CA SER A 68 7.63 12.91 18.07
C SER A 68 6.66 11.73 18.19
N LYS A 69 6.58 10.94 17.12
CA LYS A 69 5.78 9.70 17.05
C LYS A 69 4.28 9.94 17.31
N GLY A 70 3.54 8.86 17.48
CA GLY A 70 2.10 8.89 17.72
C GLY A 70 1.33 8.48 16.48
N ALA A 71 0.39 7.56 16.68
CA ALA A 71 -0.49 7.04 15.65
C ALA A 71 -1.93 7.08 16.14
N SER A 72 -2.85 7.57 15.30
CA SER A 72 -4.27 7.73 15.66
C SER A 72 -5.19 7.19 14.57
N ILE A 73 -6.26 6.52 14.96
CA ILE A 73 -7.40 6.18 14.11
C ILE A 73 -8.58 7.07 14.50
N LEU A 74 -9.12 7.79 13.52
CA LEU A 74 -10.31 8.62 13.66
C LEU A 74 -11.45 7.97 12.89
N ILE A 75 -12.60 7.80 13.53
CA ILE A 75 -13.80 7.23 12.90
C ILE A 75 -14.88 8.29 12.84
N SER A 76 -15.48 8.47 11.67
CA SER A 76 -16.52 9.44 11.42
C SER A 76 -17.80 9.14 12.20
N LYS A 77 -18.51 10.18 12.62
CA LYS A 77 -19.84 10.09 13.25
C LYS A 77 -20.88 9.39 12.35
N LYS A 78 -20.67 9.38 11.03
CA LYS A 78 -21.55 8.70 10.06
C LYS A 78 -21.41 7.18 10.06
N LEU A 79 -20.33 6.65 10.65
CA LEU A 79 -20.08 5.22 10.73
C LEU A 79 -20.53 4.67 12.09
N GLN A 80 -21.30 3.59 12.03
CA GLN A 80 -21.60 2.80 13.22
C GLN A 80 -20.46 1.80 13.44
N PHE A 81 -19.55 2.17 14.33
CA PHE A 81 -18.47 1.32 14.78
C PHE A 81 -18.54 1.11 16.29
N THR A 82 -18.53 -0.14 16.74
CA THR A 82 -18.47 -0.49 18.16
C THR A 82 -17.16 -1.21 18.41
N SER A 83 -16.23 -0.58 19.13
CA SER A 83 -14.94 -1.19 19.47
C SER A 83 -15.11 -2.31 20.50
N SER A 84 -14.48 -3.45 20.26
CA SER A 84 -14.38 -4.57 21.21
C SER A 84 -13.01 -4.64 21.87
N ASP A 85 -11.94 -4.45 21.08
CA ASP A 85 -10.57 -4.64 21.54
C ASP A 85 -9.68 -3.53 20.98
N MET A 86 -8.67 -3.16 21.77
CA MET A 86 -7.65 -2.21 21.36
C MET A 86 -6.28 -2.71 21.79
N THR A 87 -5.27 -2.47 20.97
CA THR A 87 -3.88 -2.70 21.31
C THR A 87 -3.06 -1.55 20.75
N ILE A 88 -2.28 -0.94 21.64
CA ILE A 88 -1.42 0.18 21.31
C ILE A 88 0.02 -0.19 21.59
N ASP A 89 0.89 0.35 20.76
CA ASP A 89 2.31 0.34 21.00
C ASP A 89 2.69 1.41 22.04
N LYS A 90 3.59 1.05 22.96
CA LYS A 90 4.08 1.98 24.00
C LYS A 90 4.89 3.14 23.41
N ASP A 91 5.52 2.93 22.26
CA ASP A 91 6.29 3.94 21.55
C ASP A 91 5.43 4.78 20.58
N GLY A 92 4.11 4.58 20.55
CA GLY A 92 3.24 5.33 19.63
C GLY A 92 3.43 4.94 18.17
N ARG A 93 3.87 3.70 17.88
CA ARG A 93 4.14 3.21 16.52
C ARG A 93 2.97 2.50 15.87
N TYR A 94 2.03 1.96 16.63
CA TYR A 94 0.80 1.41 16.05
C TYR A 94 -0.37 1.53 17.02
N VAL A 95 -1.55 1.62 16.43
CA VAL A 95 -2.82 1.42 17.12
C VAL A 95 -3.64 0.43 16.30
N ILE A 96 -4.10 -0.62 16.97
CA ILE A 96 -4.92 -1.68 16.39
C ILE A 96 -6.22 -1.72 17.17
N ILE A 97 -7.34 -1.65 16.46
CA ILE A 97 -8.67 -1.76 17.05
C ILE A 97 -9.47 -2.83 16.33
N SER A 98 -10.19 -3.64 17.08
CA SER A 98 -11.19 -4.57 16.58
C SER A 98 -12.57 -4.12 17.01
N GLY A 99 -13.57 -4.40 16.19
CA GLY A 99 -14.94 -4.04 16.51
C GLY A 99 -15.92 -4.46 15.43
N LEU A 100 -17.18 -4.09 15.64
CA LEU A 100 -18.25 -4.26 14.65
C LEU A 100 -18.42 -2.97 13.86
N LEU A 101 -18.14 -3.03 12.56
CA LEU A 101 -18.41 -1.97 11.59
C LEU A 101 -19.63 -2.39 10.77
N GLU A 102 -20.75 -1.71 10.93
CA GLU A 102 -22.02 -2.07 10.26
C GLU A 102 -22.37 -3.56 10.45
N HIS A 103 -22.29 -4.03 11.71
CA HIS A 103 -22.51 -5.43 12.13
C HIS A 103 -21.50 -6.46 11.62
N LYS A 104 -20.47 -6.04 10.88
CA LYS A 104 -19.39 -6.93 10.44
C LYS A 104 -18.19 -6.75 11.35
N LYS A 105 -17.64 -7.85 11.85
CA LYS A 105 -16.40 -7.83 12.63
C LYS A 105 -15.26 -7.43 11.72
N VAL A 106 -14.49 -6.41 12.10
CA VAL A 106 -13.34 -5.89 11.37
C VAL A 106 -12.22 -5.52 12.33
N THR A 107 -10.99 -5.53 11.84
CA THR A 107 -9.83 -5.00 12.56
C THR A 107 -9.18 -3.90 11.74
N LEU A 108 -8.96 -2.74 12.35
CA LEU A 108 -8.28 -1.60 11.75
C LEU A 108 -6.93 -1.43 12.44
N ALA A 109 -5.85 -1.42 11.66
CA ALA A 109 -4.50 -1.23 12.16
C ALA A 109 -3.86 -0.02 11.46
N ASN A 110 -3.49 0.99 12.25
CA ASN A 110 -2.69 2.11 11.80
C ASN A 110 -1.25 1.93 12.27
N ILE A 111 -0.31 1.94 11.33
CA ILE A 111 1.11 1.68 11.56
C ILE A 111 1.94 2.94 11.26
N TYR A 112 2.94 3.16 12.09
CA TYR A 112 4.03 4.10 11.92
C TYR A 112 5.33 3.38 12.24
N ALA A 113 5.90 2.69 11.26
CA ALA A 113 7.10 1.89 11.47
C ALA A 113 8.33 2.78 11.71
N PRO A 114 9.30 2.32 12.50
CA PRO A 114 10.54 3.06 12.72
C PRO A 114 11.44 3.07 11.46
N ASN A 115 12.37 4.04 11.41
CA ASN A 115 13.40 4.09 10.36
C ASN A 115 14.47 2.99 10.48
N SER A 116 14.62 2.42 11.68
CA SER A 116 15.57 1.35 11.98
C SER A 116 14.87 0.20 12.70
N GLY A 117 15.36 -1.03 12.53
CA GLY A 117 14.76 -2.20 13.19
C GLY A 117 13.40 -2.64 12.63
N GLN A 118 13.08 -2.27 11.38
CA GLN A 118 11.79 -2.53 10.73
C GLN A 118 11.41 -4.01 10.69
N ILE A 119 12.37 -4.91 10.42
CA ILE A 119 12.10 -6.35 10.41
C ILE A 119 11.60 -6.82 11.78
N LYS A 120 12.30 -6.45 12.86
CA LYS A 120 11.89 -6.79 14.23
C LYS A 120 10.52 -6.20 14.57
N PHE A 121 10.28 -4.95 14.17
CA PHE A 121 8.99 -4.29 14.35
C PHE A 121 7.85 -5.04 13.63
N LEU A 122 8.04 -5.40 12.36
CA LEU A 122 7.04 -6.13 11.56
C LEU A 122 6.81 -7.55 12.08
N SER A 123 7.86 -8.26 12.50
CA SER A 123 7.72 -9.59 13.12
C SER A 123 6.89 -9.51 14.40
N ASN A 124 7.19 -8.53 15.27
CA ASN A 124 6.41 -8.32 16.49
C ASN A 124 4.96 -7.95 16.18
N LEU A 125 4.74 -7.08 15.19
CA LEU A 125 3.41 -6.70 14.74
C LEU A 125 2.63 -7.90 14.19
N ALA A 126 3.27 -8.78 13.42
CA ALA A 126 2.65 -9.99 12.90
C ALA A 126 2.21 -10.92 14.05
N ILE A 127 3.03 -11.07 15.09
CA ILE A 127 2.67 -11.82 16.30
C ILE A 127 1.46 -11.19 16.99
N VAL A 128 1.42 -9.86 17.12
CA VAL A 128 0.28 -9.13 17.70
C VAL A 128 -1.00 -9.36 16.88
N LEU A 129 -0.93 -9.27 15.55
CA LEU A 129 -2.06 -9.50 14.65
C LEU A 129 -2.52 -10.97 14.61
N ALA A 130 -1.63 -11.92 14.91
CA ALA A 130 -1.95 -13.34 15.01
C ALA A 130 -2.69 -13.72 16.30
N GLN A 131 -2.78 -12.81 17.28
CA GLN A 131 -3.52 -13.06 18.53
C GLN A 131 -5.00 -13.37 18.25
N ASN A 132 -5.58 -14.29 19.03
CA ASN A 132 -6.94 -14.81 18.81
C ASN A 132 -8.03 -13.72 18.71
N LYS A 133 -7.86 -12.58 19.39
CA LYS A 133 -8.81 -11.44 19.31
C LYS A 133 -8.94 -10.83 17.90
N TYR A 134 -7.88 -10.91 17.09
CA TYR A 134 -7.83 -10.39 15.72
C TYR A 134 -7.93 -11.49 14.65
N LYS A 135 -7.69 -12.75 15.07
CA LYS A 135 -7.73 -13.92 14.21
C LYS A 135 -9.10 -14.05 13.53
N ASN A 136 -9.09 -14.36 12.24
CA ASN A 136 -10.25 -14.53 11.36
C ASN A 136 -11.11 -13.27 11.10
N ASN A 137 -10.73 -12.11 11.63
CA ASN A 137 -11.38 -10.85 11.24
C ASN A 137 -10.76 -10.35 9.92
N PRO A 138 -11.54 -9.79 8.98
CA PRO A 138 -10.99 -8.94 7.94
C PRO A 138 -10.16 -7.81 8.55
N ILE A 139 -8.88 -7.76 8.19
CA ILE A 139 -7.94 -6.75 8.71
C ILE A 139 -7.66 -5.73 7.62
N LEU A 140 -7.93 -4.47 7.91
CA LEU A 140 -7.45 -3.34 7.13
C LEU A 140 -6.24 -2.74 7.82
N ILE A 141 -5.09 -2.84 7.15
CA ILE A 141 -3.83 -2.27 7.62
C ILE A 141 -3.48 -1.08 6.73
N GLY A 142 -3.23 0.06 7.34
CA GLY A 142 -2.72 1.25 6.67
C GLY A 142 -1.69 1.94 7.53
N GLY A 143 -0.98 2.91 6.95
CA GLY A 143 0.00 3.66 7.70
C GLY A 143 1.21 4.09 6.90
N ASP A 144 2.20 4.56 7.65
CA ASP A 144 3.55 4.80 7.16
C ASP A 144 4.45 3.65 7.61
N PHE A 145 4.74 2.76 6.67
CA PHE A 145 5.59 1.60 6.93
C PHE A 145 7.08 1.96 6.92
N ASN A 146 7.46 3.18 6.55
CA ASN A 146 8.86 3.60 6.35
C ASN A 146 9.70 2.58 5.55
N LEU A 147 9.05 1.76 4.73
CA LEU A 147 9.67 0.77 3.85
C LEU A 147 9.83 1.38 2.48
N VAL A 148 11.01 1.22 1.89
CA VAL A 148 11.27 1.50 0.48
C VAL A 148 11.06 0.18 -0.26
N ASN A 149 10.01 0.09 -1.07
CA ASN A 149 9.60 -1.17 -1.70
C ASN A 149 10.33 -1.40 -3.04
N ASP A 150 10.64 -0.32 -3.76
CA ASP A 150 11.45 -0.32 -4.97
C ASP A 150 12.35 0.92 -5.00
N ALA A 151 13.66 0.75 -4.78
CA ALA A 151 14.59 1.87 -4.68
C ALA A 151 14.72 2.69 -5.98
N ILE A 152 14.28 2.16 -7.12
CA ILE A 152 14.32 2.85 -8.43
C ILE A 152 13.11 3.79 -8.59
N PHE A 153 11.94 3.41 -8.08
CA PHE A 153 10.70 4.18 -8.18
C PHE A 153 10.39 5.00 -6.91
N ASP A 154 10.82 4.54 -5.74
CA ASP A 154 10.46 5.11 -4.43
C ASP A 154 11.49 6.12 -3.89
N ARG A 155 12.63 6.33 -4.59
CA ARG A 155 13.64 7.33 -4.21
C ARG A 155 13.99 8.26 -5.36
N SER A 156 13.95 9.56 -5.09
CA SER A 156 14.27 10.63 -6.05
C SER A 156 15.77 10.78 -6.36
N LYS A 157 16.67 9.98 -5.76
CA LYS A 157 18.13 10.17 -5.88
C LYS A 157 18.85 8.86 -6.26
N ARG A 158 19.31 8.79 -7.51
CA ARG A 158 20.20 7.76 -8.06
C ARG A 158 21.54 7.81 -7.31
N LYS A 159 21.90 6.73 -6.59
CA LYS A 159 23.27 6.53 -6.08
C LYS A 159 23.88 5.26 -6.69
N ASP A 160 25.21 5.26 -6.77
CA ASP A 160 26.04 4.33 -7.56
C ASP A 160 25.73 2.84 -7.35
N GLN A 161 25.55 2.15 -8.48
CA GLN A 161 25.15 0.74 -8.57
C GLN A 161 26.31 -0.25 -8.30
N LYS A 162 27.54 0.22 -8.07
CA LYS A 162 28.76 -0.63 -7.98
C LYS A 162 29.14 -1.11 -6.57
N GLN A 163 28.42 -0.74 -5.51
CA GLN A 163 28.76 -1.16 -4.14
C GLN A 163 27.79 -2.22 -3.59
N MET A 164 28.32 -3.37 -3.14
CA MET A 164 27.52 -4.48 -2.58
C MET A 164 26.71 -4.09 -1.33
N GLY A 165 27.22 -3.18 -0.49
CA GLY A 165 26.49 -2.64 0.67
C GLY A 165 25.27 -1.77 0.33
N ASN A 166 25.10 -1.41 -0.95
CA ASN A 166 23.93 -0.70 -1.48
C ASN A 166 22.84 -1.64 -2.00
N TYR A 167 23.09 -2.96 -2.01
CA TYR A 167 22.06 -3.96 -2.27
C TYR A 167 21.52 -4.48 -0.93
N ARG A 168 20.20 -4.47 -0.75
CA ARG A 168 19.54 -5.06 0.43
C ARG A 168 18.26 -5.82 0.07
N PRO A 169 17.86 -6.79 0.90
CA PRO A 169 17.08 -7.98 0.53
C PRO A 169 15.58 -7.72 0.43
N LEU A 170 14.91 -8.52 -0.40
CA LEU A 170 13.52 -8.40 -0.89
C LEU A 170 12.43 -8.51 0.20
N SER A 171 11.41 -7.64 0.09
CA SER A 171 10.11 -7.74 0.78
C SER A 171 9.15 -8.65 0.00
N LEU A 172 8.58 -9.65 0.68
CA LEU A 172 7.66 -10.65 0.14
C LEU A 172 6.25 -10.06 -0.14
N LEU A 173 6.01 -9.62 -1.37
CA LEU A 173 4.82 -10.12 -2.07
C LEU A 173 5.09 -11.60 -2.32
N ASN A 174 4.17 -12.53 -1.98
CA ASN A 174 4.35 -14.00 -2.10
C ASN A 174 5.31 -14.35 -3.25
N ASN A 175 6.59 -14.59 -2.93
CA ASN A 175 7.60 -14.83 -3.98
C ASN A 175 7.24 -16.07 -4.80
N ASP A 176 6.40 -16.93 -4.23
CA ASP A 176 5.81 -18.09 -4.88
C ASP A 176 5.25 -17.74 -6.25
N TYR A 177 4.44 -16.68 -6.42
CA TYR A 177 3.90 -16.38 -7.76
C TYR A 177 4.99 -15.93 -8.73
N LYS A 178 6.07 -15.28 -8.27
CA LYS A 178 7.20 -14.88 -9.13
C LYS A 178 8.06 -16.08 -9.51
N ILE A 179 8.28 -17.01 -8.58
CA ILE A 179 8.98 -18.27 -8.82
C ILE A 179 8.17 -19.14 -9.77
N PHE A 180 6.86 -19.30 -9.52
CA PHE A 180 5.94 -20.00 -10.42
C PHE A 180 5.85 -19.32 -11.77
N ALA A 181 5.71 -18.00 -11.84
CA ALA A 181 5.67 -17.27 -13.11
C ALA A 181 6.98 -17.42 -13.89
N LYS A 182 8.14 -17.38 -13.21
CA LYS A 182 9.44 -17.57 -13.86
C LYS A 182 9.66 -19.01 -14.31
N ALA A 183 9.27 -20.00 -13.49
CA ALA A 183 9.34 -21.42 -13.83
C ALA A 183 8.39 -21.74 -15.01
N LEU A 184 7.18 -21.20 -14.98
CA LEU A 184 6.19 -21.33 -16.06
C LEU A 184 6.69 -20.65 -17.32
N ALA A 185 7.18 -19.42 -17.26
CA ALA A 185 7.75 -18.72 -18.42
C ALA A 185 8.97 -19.48 -19.00
N GLY A 186 9.81 -20.08 -18.15
CA GLY A 186 10.94 -20.90 -18.60
C GLY A 186 10.51 -22.20 -19.28
N ARG A 187 9.48 -22.88 -18.78
CA ARG A 187 8.90 -24.07 -19.41
C ARG A 187 8.17 -23.73 -20.71
N LEU A 188 7.32 -22.71 -20.67
CA LEU A 188 6.54 -22.25 -21.81
C LEU A 188 7.44 -21.68 -22.92
N GLY A 189 8.54 -21.01 -22.56
CA GLY A 189 9.53 -20.49 -23.52
C GLY A 189 10.07 -21.53 -24.50
N LYS A 190 10.12 -22.82 -24.12
CA LYS A 190 10.55 -23.91 -25.01
C LYS A 190 9.53 -24.23 -26.10
N ALA A 191 8.24 -24.00 -25.84
CA ALA A 191 7.15 -24.34 -26.75
C ALA A 191 6.46 -23.10 -27.36
N ILE A 192 6.61 -21.92 -26.76
CA ILE A 192 5.86 -20.71 -27.13
C ILE A 192 6.11 -20.29 -28.57
N SER A 193 7.33 -20.50 -29.08
CA SER A 193 7.69 -20.22 -30.47
C SER A 193 6.95 -21.09 -31.48
N SER A 194 6.43 -22.25 -31.07
CA SER A 194 5.62 -23.15 -31.91
C SER A 194 4.11 -22.93 -31.75
N LEU A 195 3.68 -22.47 -30.57
CA LEU A 195 2.26 -22.24 -30.26
C LEU A 195 1.76 -20.87 -30.73
N VAL A 196 2.65 -19.88 -30.85
CA VAL A 196 2.29 -18.50 -31.18
C VAL A 196 2.70 -18.20 -32.62
N HIS A 197 1.74 -17.65 -33.39
CA HIS A 197 1.92 -17.29 -34.80
C HIS A 197 3.19 -16.48 -35.06
N LEU A 198 3.83 -16.70 -36.21
CA LEU A 198 5.12 -16.10 -36.58
C LEU A 198 5.14 -14.57 -36.61
N ASP A 199 3.98 -13.92 -36.64
CA ASP A 199 3.85 -12.46 -36.64
C ASP A 199 3.78 -11.86 -35.23
N GLN A 200 3.64 -12.68 -34.19
CA GLN A 200 3.83 -12.18 -32.81
C GLN A 200 5.33 -12.08 -32.54
N ALA A 201 5.85 -10.85 -32.58
CA ALA A 201 7.27 -10.57 -32.34
C ALA A 201 7.57 -10.18 -30.88
N GLY A 202 6.57 -9.73 -30.12
CA GLY A 202 6.75 -9.33 -28.72
C GLY A 202 6.91 -10.53 -27.79
N PHE A 203 7.84 -10.42 -26.83
CA PHE A 203 8.02 -11.34 -25.70
C PHE A 203 8.36 -12.80 -26.06
N ILE A 204 8.82 -13.06 -27.29
CA ILE A 204 9.30 -14.37 -27.75
C ILE A 204 10.79 -14.25 -28.09
N ALA A 205 11.62 -15.06 -27.42
CA ALA A 205 13.05 -15.06 -27.64
C ALA A 205 13.40 -15.39 -29.10
N GLY A 206 14.30 -14.60 -29.71
CA GLY A 206 14.73 -14.78 -31.09
C GLY A 206 13.83 -14.15 -32.16
N ARG A 207 12.68 -13.59 -31.79
CA ARG A 207 11.83 -12.81 -32.71
C ARG A 207 12.08 -11.32 -32.50
N ASN A 208 12.12 -10.57 -33.60
CA ASN A 208 12.32 -9.12 -33.56
C ASN A 208 11.19 -8.41 -34.30
N ALA A 209 10.65 -7.35 -33.71
CA ALA A 209 9.61 -6.51 -34.34
C ALA A 209 10.06 -5.95 -35.70
N SER A 210 11.37 -5.77 -35.92
CA SER A 210 11.93 -5.37 -37.21
C SER A 210 11.64 -6.38 -38.33
N GLN A 211 11.50 -7.67 -38.02
CA GLN A 211 11.14 -8.71 -38.99
C GLN A 211 9.70 -8.53 -39.50
N ASN A 212 8.78 -8.10 -38.63
CA ASN A 212 7.41 -7.79 -39.02
C ASN A 212 7.36 -6.58 -39.96
N MET A 213 8.11 -5.51 -39.63
CA MET A 213 8.25 -4.36 -40.55
C MET A 213 8.84 -4.79 -41.90
N ARG A 214 9.88 -5.63 -41.90
CA ARG A 214 10.49 -6.12 -43.14
C ARG A 214 9.53 -6.97 -43.98
N ARG A 215 8.70 -7.82 -43.35
CA ARG A 215 7.64 -8.57 -44.04
C ARG A 215 6.60 -7.62 -44.63
N LEU A 216 6.17 -6.60 -43.88
CA LEU A 216 5.25 -5.59 -44.37
C LEU A 216 5.81 -4.90 -45.63
N PHE A 217 7.05 -4.41 -45.60
CA PHE A 217 7.69 -3.79 -46.76
C PHE A 217 7.85 -4.74 -47.96
N HIS A 218 7.96 -6.05 -47.73
CA HIS A 218 8.03 -7.03 -48.81
C HIS A 218 6.65 -7.38 -49.41
N VAL A 219 5.59 -7.36 -48.60
CA VAL A 219 4.21 -7.67 -49.03
C VAL A 219 3.52 -6.44 -49.63
N PHE A 220 3.83 -5.24 -49.15
CA PHE A 220 3.18 -3.99 -49.54
C PHE A 220 3.21 -3.73 -51.06
N PRO A 221 4.34 -3.91 -51.79
CA PRO A 221 4.37 -3.74 -53.24
C PRO A 221 3.47 -4.74 -53.98
N ARG A 222 3.34 -5.98 -53.48
CA ARG A 222 2.49 -7.01 -54.10
C ARG A 222 1.01 -6.71 -53.90
N LEU A 223 0.63 -6.14 -52.75
CA LEU A 223 -0.73 -5.68 -52.48
C LEU A 223 -1.11 -4.52 -53.41
N LEU A 224 -0.21 -3.55 -53.59
CA LEU A 224 -0.43 -2.41 -54.50
C LEU A 224 -0.61 -2.83 -55.97
N LEU A 225 0.12 -3.86 -56.41
CA LEU A 225 -0.03 -4.42 -57.76
C LEU A 225 -1.32 -5.22 -57.92
N SER A 226 -1.79 -5.89 -56.86
CA SER A 226 -3.05 -6.68 -56.89
C SER A 226 -4.32 -5.82 -56.87
N THR A 227 -4.25 -4.59 -56.35
CA THR A 227 -5.36 -3.63 -56.36
C THR A 227 -5.52 -2.90 -57.70
N ASN A 228 -4.51 -2.96 -58.57
CA ASN A 228 -4.52 -2.34 -59.90
C ASN A 228 -4.94 -3.30 -61.03
N GLN A 229 -5.40 -4.52 -60.70
CA GLN A 229 -5.95 -5.50 -61.65
C GLN A 229 -7.48 -5.70 -61.53
N ARG A 230 -8.21 -4.70 -61.04
CA ARG A 230 -9.67 -4.63 -61.14
C ARG A 230 -10.11 -3.38 -61.87
#